data_AF-A0A538E0L8-F1
#
_entry.id   AF-A0A538E0L8-F1
#
_cell.length_a   1.000
_cell.length_b   1.000
_cell.length_c   1.000
_cell.angle_alpha   90.00
_cell.angle_beta   90.00
_cell.angle_gamma   90.00
#
_symmetry.space_group_name_H-M   'P 1'
#
loop_
_entity.id
_entity.type
_entity.pdbx_description
1 polymer ?
#
loop_
_entity_poly.entity_id
_entity_poly.type
_entity_poly.pdbx_seq_one_letter_code
_entity_poly.pdbx_strand_id
1 'polypeptide(L)' 'MKEGDSIVTAGWRTNGLTSVYPKGIPIGEVTSVGQSDTDFFQQVQIDPYVDFGALDAVLVLVPKSRNPSQ' A
#
# COMPACT_ATOMS: atom_id res chain seq x y z
N MET A 1 -1.43 -6.24 14.00
CA MET A 1 -0.53 -5.17 13.52
C MET A 1 0.05 -4.49 14.74
N LYS A 2 1.34 -4.25 14.73
CA LYS A 2 2.12 -3.66 15.83
C LYS A 2 3.27 -2.84 15.26
N GLU A 3 3.91 -2.06 16.11
CA GLU A 3 5.16 -1.37 15.77
C GLU A 3 6.20 -2.36 15.23
N GLY A 4 6.91 -1.94 14.18
CA GLY A 4 7.89 -2.76 13.47
C GLY A 4 7.32 -3.65 12.35
N ASP A 5 6.00 -3.72 12.18
CA ASP A 5 5.43 -4.48 11.07
C ASP A 5 5.68 -3.75 9.73
N SER A 6 6.15 -4.48 8.71
CA SER A 6 6.30 -3.95 7.34
C SER A 6 4.94 -3.88 6.62
N ILE A 7 4.67 -2.75 5.98
CA ILE A 7 3.46 -2.51 5.20
C ILE A 7 3.77 -2.59 3.69
N VAL A 8 2.95 -3.36 2.99
CA VAL A 8 3.04 -3.56 1.52
C VAL A 8 1.68 -3.42 0.85
N THR A 9 1.66 -3.06 -0.44
CA THR A 9 0.43 -3.07 -1.22
C THR A 9 -0.15 -4.50 -1.32
N ALA A 10 -1.45 -4.65 -1.09
CA ALA A 10 -2.07 -5.99 -1.05
C ALA A 10 -2.29 -6.62 -2.44
N GLY A 11 -2.48 -5.80 -3.48
CA GLY A 11 -2.81 -6.26 -4.84
C GLY A 11 -4.07 -7.15 -4.90
N TRP A 12 -5.13 -6.76 -4.20
CA TRP A 12 -6.35 -7.56 -4.05
C TRP A 12 -7.17 -7.67 -5.35
N ARG A 13 -7.96 -8.74 -5.46
CA ARG A 13 -8.95 -8.98 -6.53
C ARG A 13 -10.20 -9.62 -5.94
N THR A 14 -11.37 -9.05 -6.20
CA THR A 14 -12.67 -9.63 -5.79
C THR A 14 -13.76 -9.23 -6.78
N ASN A 15 -14.60 -10.18 -7.19
CA ASN A 15 -15.81 -9.94 -8.01
C ASN A 15 -15.62 -8.97 -9.20
N GLY A 16 -14.53 -9.13 -9.96
CA GLY A 16 -14.22 -8.28 -11.11
C GLY A 16 -13.59 -6.93 -10.77
N LEU A 17 -13.52 -6.56 -9.49
CA LEU A 17 -12.73 -5.43 -9.00
C LEU A 17 -11.31 -5.88 -8.69
N THR A 18 -10.34 -5.05 -9.04
CA THR A 18 -8.92 -5.28 -8.78
C THR A 18 -8.33 -4.04 -8.14
N SER A 19 -7.35 -4.24 -7.26
CA SER A 19 -6.50 -3.15 -6.77
C SER A 19 -5.84 -2.46 -7.95
N VAL A 20 -5.72 -1.14 -7.84
CA VAL A 20 -4.97 -0.30 -8.77
C VAL A 20 -3.46 -0.56 -8.63
N TYR A 21 -3.02 -0.97 -7.44
CA TYR A 21 -1.61 -1.27 -7.16
C TYR A 21 -1.32 -2.78 -7.26
N PRO A 22 -0.21 -3.19 -7.87
CA PRO A 22 0.29 -4.57 -7.77
C PRO A 22 0.50 -5.00 -6.31
N LYS A 23 0.54 -6.30 -6.06
CA LYS A 23 0.86 -6.85 -4.73
C LYS A 23 2.34 -6.70 -4.43
N GLY A 24 2.68 -6.38 -3.19
CA GLY A 24 4.03 -6.52 -2.63
C GLY A 24 4.94 -5.31 -2.82
N ILE A 25 4.41 -4.14 -3.18
CA ILE A 25 5.19 -2.91 -3.22
C ILE A 25 5.38 -2.43 -1.79
N PRO A 26 6.62 -2.30 -1.30
CA PRO A 26 6.89 -1.86 0.07
C PRO A 26 6.55 -0.40 0.25
N ILE A 27 5.90 -0.08 1.38
CA ILE A 27 5.49 1.28 1.73
C ILE A 27 6.38 1.81 2.85
N GLY A 28 6.48 1.07 3.95
CA GLY A 28 7.18 1.51 5.15
C GLY A 28 6.98 0.59 6.33
N GLU A 29 7.39 1.04 7.50
CA GLU A 29 7.31 0.32 8.78
C GLU A 29 6.40 1.03 9.77
N VAL A 30 5.59 0.28 10.52
CA VAL A 30 4.68 0.86 11.52
C VAL A 30 5.46 1.48 12.67
N THR A 31 5.21 2.76 12.94
CA THR A 31 5.81 3.51 14.07
C THR A 31 4.87 3.69 15.24
N SER A 32 3.55 3.65 15.01
CA SER A 32 2.55 3.62 16.09
C SER A 32 1.22 3.08 15.60
N VAL A 33 0.44 2.51 16.51
CA VAL A 33 -0.94 2.09 16.26
C VAL A 33 -1.85 2.79 17.25
N GLY A 34 -2.69 3.69 16.74
CA GLY A 34 -3.77 4.31 17.51
C GLY A 34 -4.89 3.31 17.71
N GLN A 35 -5.19 3.01 18.98
CA GLN A 35 -6.40 2.31 19.40
C GLN A 35 -7.19 3.19 20.35
N SER A 36 -8.45 3.42 20.02
CA SER A 36 -9.47 3.93 20.92
C SER A 36 -10.56 2.87 21.02
N ASP A 37 -11.01 2.57 22.24
CA ASP A 37 -12.00 1.52 22.52
C ASP A 37 -13.37 1.78 21.84
N THR A 38 -13.58 2.98 21.30
CA THR A 38 -14.82 3.38 20.62
C THR A 38 -14.70 3.38 19.09
N ASP A 39 -13.49 3.22 18.55
CA ASP A 39 -13.27 3.34 17.10
C ASP A 39 -13.39 2.00 16.39
N PHE A 40 -14.25 1.94 15.37
CA PHE A 40 -14.37 0.78 14.48
C PHE A 40 -13.16 0.58 13.55
N PHE A 41 -12.27 1.58 13.49
CA PHE A 41 -11.11 1.60 12.61
C PHE A 41 -9.85 1.92 13.42
N GLN A 42 -8.74 1.28 13.04
CA GLN A 42 -7.42 1.57 13.62
C GLN A 42 -6.69 2.60 12.75
N GLN A 43 -6.10 3.61 13.39
CA GLN A 43 -5.21 4.55 12.72
C GLN A 43 -3.76 4.10 12.93
N VAL A 44 -2.96 4.14 11.87
CA VAL A 44 -1.59 3.60 11.86
C VAL A 44 -0.65 4.67 11.34
N GLN A 45 0.40 4.97 12.10
CA GLN A 45 1.49 5.79 11.61
C GLN A 45 2.59 4.89 11.05
N ILE A 46 3.15 5.30 9.91
CA ILE A 46 4.12 4.53 9.14
C ILE A 46 5.28 5.46 8.79
N ASP A 47 6.51 4.99 9.00
CA ASP A 47 7.71 5.62 8.45
C ASP A 47 7.99 5.05 7.05
N PRO A 48 7.95 5.86 5.98
CA PRO A 48 8.14 5.37 4.63
C PRO A 48 9.58 4.91 4.38
N TYR A 49 9.76 3.82 3.64
CA TYR A 49 11.11 3.37 3.24
C TYR A 49 11.78 4.27 2.20
N VAL A 50 11.02 5.15 1.56
CA VAL A 50 11.50 6.06 0.52
C VAL A 50 11.72 7.45 1.10
N ASP A 51 12.88 8.02 0.83
CA ASP A 51 13.12 9.44 1.02
C ASP A 51 12.64 10.21 -0.23
N PHE A 52 11.47 10.83 -0.11
CA PHE A 52 10.88 11.62 -1.19
C PHE A 52 11.64 12.94 -1.46
N GLY A 53 12.57 13.35 -0.59
CA GLY A 53 13.44 14.50 -0.82
C GLY A 53 14.61 14.20 -1.76
N ALA A 54 14.90 12.93 -2.04
CA ALA A 54 16.07 12.47 -2.77
C ALA A 54 15.73 11.46 -3.88
N LEU A 55 14.91 11.88 -4.85
CA LEU A 55 14.53 11.07 -6.00
C LEU A 55 15.31 11.47 -7.25
N ASP A 56 16.02 10.52 -7.87
CA ASP A 56 16.68 10.69 -9.17
C ASP A 56 15.83 10.12 -10.33
N ALA A 57 15.20 8.97 -10.10
CA ALA A 57 14.34 8.31 -11.07
C ALA A 57 13.13 7.66 -10.39
N VAL A 58 12.03 7.54 -11.15
CA VAL A 58 10.79 6.90 -10.70
C VAL A 58 10.29 5.90 -11.74
N LEU A 59 9.64 4.84 -11.27
CA LEU A 59 8.99 3.84 -12.14
C LEU A 59 7.47 3.96 -12.04
N VAL A 60 6.82 4.17 -13.17
CA VAL A 60 5.36 4.18 -13.27
C VAL A 60 4.86 2.80 -13.69
N LEU A 61 4.04 2.18 -12.85
CA LEU A 61 3.40 0.89 -13.14
C LEU A 61 2.01 1.15 -13.74
N VAL A 62 1.82 0.74 -15.00
CA VAL A 62 0.52 0.81 -15.67
C VAL A 62 -0.13 -0.57 -15.74
N PRO A 63 -1.45 -0.69 -15.54
CA PRO A 63 -2.16 -1.94 -15.74
C PRO A 63 -1.92 -2.44 -17.17
N LYS A 64 -1.70 -3.75 -17.34
CA LYS A 64 -1.76 -4.35 -18.67
C LYS A 64 -3.16 -4.11 -19.21
N SER A 65 -3.29 -3.31 -20.26
CA SER A 65 -4.53 -3.17 -21.02
C SER A 65 -5.10 -4.57 -21.28
N ARG A 66 -6.30 -4.83 -20.77
CA ARG A 66 -7.09 -5.93 -21.33
C ARG A 66 -7.56 -5.40 -22.67
N ASN A 67 -6.97 -5.88 -23.77
CA ASN A 67 -7.49 -5.58 -25.10
C ASN A 67 -9.02 -5.74 -25.09
N PRO A 68 -9.82 -4.72 -25.47
CA PRO A 68 -11.29 -4.80 -25.45
C PRO A 68 -11.89 -5.74 -26.52
N SER A 69 -11.11 -6.69 -27.04
CA SER A 69 -11.48 -7.56 -28.15
C SER A 69 -11.19 -9.03 -27.86
N GLN A 70 -11.68 -9.50 -26.70
CA GLN A 70 -12.02 -10.91 -26.47
C GLN A 70 -13.46 -11.01 -25.97
#